data_AF-A0A0D0CWG0-F1
#
_entry.id   AF-A0A0D0CWG0-F1
#
_cell.length_a   1.000
_cell.length_b   1.000
_cell.length_c   1.000
_cell.angle_alpha   90.00
_cell.angle_beta   90.00
_cell.angle_gamma   90.00
#
_symmetry.space_group_name_H-M   'P 1'
#
loop_
_entity.id
_entity.type
_entity.pdbx_description
1 polymer ?
#
loop_
_entity_poly.entity_id
_entity_poly.type
_entity_poly.pdbx_seq_one_letter_code
_entity_poly.pdbx_strand_id
1 'polypeptide(L)'
;MFPVPASLLALISSDSQKVPQNLPKLSAEGGSSVDEHITSPAFYARLLEAEDKTVPQLPSKPIESSSPVVPEPIDSVLRTEIQLSPNTASLPPSFYSASGINPINELKRACQKAFGTDKLLKWHIHDVDNTEREKKYCILQIIKSSHDLRTYKGCFRHENKKQAKKEVAEIALRDGALAYILARSTSGLSQYDNPVEVIESYFSQYGTDSEHLQWFTYGNGAALRVKIAPHIFRVYSTGLLDSPAKAKLSCAHMAIRSGVLDFIKDRPPEVCASSKSEPLVMGPITLQQFMDTLPRPFPESEFEEVLSKNVGSLVGKWLKTLLDEANVFRASALKRSFYRLKAEAGYGCLLRIEDPQEDPIHAKSYLVEPRLETKGIVKLAVYIQAMSEGIGNFLRSFIPEDATAKLAEGKDFLSMQHYVNGSVWPQLRAAQDAERMNLDFQYEMNNESKWGCVLSLTISDPHRRMSTDCKETRKYIVPTIRKSKKEARIVALYLAGHQGILQLLKDLSDRWESSGNPGTGESEDVARLNAEELELGEILENDANSSHGAGGTFPDAPVSLENFSALLDGSNLKRKRGGSMDDIGLGQQYEGARLSNPSADGNNKRLKM
;
A
#
# COMPACT_ATOMS: atom_id res chain seq x y z
N MET A 1 42.44 23.67 -8.82
CA MET A 1 43.44 24.24 -7.90
C MET A 1 42.90 25.53 -7.33
N PHE A 2 42.51 25.52 -6.05
CA PHE A 2 42.32 26.71 -5.21
C PHE A 2 42.80 26.32 -3.79
N PRO A 3 43.43 27.24 -3.03
CA PRO A 3 44.21 26.84 -1.85
C PRO A 3 43.38 26.71 -0.57
N VAL A 4 43.81 25.79 0.30
CA VAL A 4 43.34 25.67 1.69
C VAL A 4 44.26 26.53 2.59
N PRO A 5 43.74 27.39 3.47
CA PRO A 5 44.54 28.02 4.52
C PRO A 5 44.76 27.06 5.69
N ALA A 6 46.02 26.72 5.96
CA ALA A 6 46.41 25.95 7.13
C ALA A 6 46.71 26.87 8.33
N SER A 7 46.12 26.56 9.49
CA SER A 7 46.45 27.08 10.83
C SER A 7 45.71 26.18 11.84
N LEU A 8 46.27 25.73 12.96
CA LEU A 8 47.60 25.94 13.54
C LEU A 8 47.94 24.72 14.43
N LEU A 9 49.19 24.26 14.44
CA LEU A 9 49.70 23.19 15.32
C LEU A 9 50.46 23.79 16.51
N ALA A 10 50.19 23.29 17.73
CA ALA A 10 50.95 23.38 19.00
C ALA A 10 49.94 23.36 20.17
N LEU A 11 50.15 22.75 21.34
CA LEU A 11 51.15 21.85 21.92
C LEU A 11 50.36 21.00 22.96
N ILE A 12 50.75 19.79 23.33
CA ILE A 12 51.57 19.49 24.54
C ILE A 12 51.94 17.99 24.50
N SER A 13 53.13 17.68 25.00
CA SER A 13 53.71 16.34 25.12
C SER A 13 53.57 15.79 26.56
N SER A 14 53.86 14.49 26.72
CA SER A 14 54.17 13.81 27.99
C SER A 14 52.95 13.50 28.89
N ASP A 15 52.90 12.41 29.67
CA ASP A 15 53.91 11.37 29.90
C ASP A 15 53.25 10.02 30.31
N SER A 16 54.04 8.94 30.34
CA SER A 16 53.61 7.64 30.86
C SER A 16 53.82 7.50 32.37
N GLN A 17 52.86 6.93 33.11
CA GLN A 17 53.02 5.73 33.97
C GLN A 17 51.97 5.58 35.10
N LYS A 18 51.85 4.31 35.55
CA LYS A 18 51.47 3.79 36.89
C LYS A 18 49.97 3.66 37.27
N VAL A 19 49.57 2.40 37.23
CA VAL A 19 48.59 1.74 38.11
C VAL A 19 48.87 2.07 39.59
N PRO A 20 47.82 2.29 40.40
CA PRO A 20 47.59 1.37 41.52
C PRO A 20 46.13 0.87 41.59
N GLN A 21 45.97 -0.38 42.03
CA GLN A 21 44.70 -0.92 42.50
C GLN A 21 44.29 -0.20 43.80
N ASN A 22 42.99 0.04 44.00
CA ASN A 22 42.33 -0.10 45.31
C ASN A 22 40.80 -0.03 45.16
N LEU A 23 40.10 -0.99 45.78
CA LEU A 23 38.67 -0.87 46.07
C LEU A 23 38.45 0.19 47.15
N PRO A 24 37.26 0.80 47.19
CA PRO A 24 36.44 0.57 48.38
C PRO A 24 35.00 0.17 48.06
N LYS A 25 34.46 -0.72 48.88
CA LYS A 25 33.01 -0.92 49.01
C LYS A 25 32.43 0.31 49.72
N LEU A 26 31.41 0.94 49.14
CA LEU A 26 30.53 1.84 49.88
C LEU A 26 29.08 1.55 49.46
N SER A 27 28.27 1.20 50.46
CA SER A 27 26.82 1.08 50.34
C SER A 27 26.21 2.48 50.19
N ALA A 28 25.18 2.60 49.35
CA ALA A 28 24.29 3.75 49.35
C ALA A 28 22.85 3.29 49.12
N GLU A 29 22.02 3.45 50.14
CA GLU A 29 20.57 3.56 49.97
C GLU A 29 20.25 4.95 49.39
N GLY A 30 19.15 5.07 48.64
CA GLY A 30 18.72 6.35 48.07
C GLY A 30 18.12 6.17 46.69
N GLY A 31 16.79 6.09 46.62
CA GLY A 31 16.09 5.90 45.35
C GLY A 31 15.94 7.18 44.53
N SER A 32 15.58 7.02 43.26
CA SER A 32 14.84 8.04 42.52
C SER A 32 13.93 7.35 41.50
N SER A 33 12.67 7.81 41.45
CA SER A 33 11.71 7.39 40.45
C SER A 33 12.08 7.98 39.08
N VAL A 34 12.09 7.16 38.04
CA VAL A 34 12.03 7.61 36.64
C VAL A 34 11.04 6.70 35.92
N ASP A 35 9.99 7.26 35.35
CA ASP A 35 8.97 6.51 34.61
C ASP A 35 9.53 5.91 33.32
N GLU A 36 9.90 4.63 33.35
CA GLU A 36 10.13 3.86 32.13
C GLU A 36 8.79 3.58 31.44
N HIS A 37 8.56 4.23 30.29
CA HIS A 37 7.49 3.84 29.38
C HIS A 37 7.75 2.44 28.81
N ILE A 38 7.12 1.44 29.41
CA ILE A 38 7.25 0.01 29.06
C ILE A 38 6.75 -0.25 27.62
N THR A 39 7.68 -0.26 26.65
CA THR A 39 7.45 -0.79 25.30
C THR A 39 7.53 -2.31 25.31
N SER A 40 6.53 -2.98 25.91
CA SER A 40 6.53 -4.43 26.10
C SER A 40 6.58 -5.22 24.77
N PRO A 41 7.60 -6.07 24.53
CA PRO A 41 7.68 -6.91 23.34
C PRO A 41 6.51 -7.90 23.19
N ALA A 42 5.82 -8.22 24.28
CA ALA A 42 4.67 -9.13 24.30
C ALA A 42 3.43 -8.57 23.57
N PHE A 43 3.30 -7.25 23.47
CA PHE A 43 2.17 -6.61 22.78
C PHE A 43 2.23 -6.85 21.26
N TYR A 44 3.40 -6.66 20.64
CA TYR A 44 3.60 -6.83 19.21
C TYR A 44 3.40 -8.28 18.73
N ALA A 45 3.70 -9.27 19.58
CA ALA A 45 3.49 -10.68 19.26
C ALA A 45 1.99 -11.02 19.05
N ARG A 46 1.09 -10.44 19.84
CA ARG A 46 -0.36 -10.71 19.73
C ARG A 46 -1.02 -10.07 18.51
N LEU A 47 -0.53 -8.91 18.07
CA LEU A 47 -1.11 -8.20 16.91
C LEU A 47 -0.84 -8.92 15.56
N LEU A 48 0.28 -9.66 15.46
CA LEU A 48 0.78 -10.25 14.20
C LEU A 48 0.36 -11.72 13.95
N GLU A 49 -0.37 -12.33 14.88
CA GLU A 49 -0.84 -13.73 14.77
C GLU A 49 -2.37 -13.85 14.55
N ALA A 50 -3.11 -12.72 14.51
CA ALA A 50 -4.56 -12.70 14.33
C ALA A 50 -5.07 -12.63 12.87
N GLU A 51 -4.21 -12.33 11.88
CA GLU A 51 -4.63 -12.01 10.49
C GLU A 51 -4.73 -13.19 9.50
N ASP A 52 -4.52 -14.45 9.90
CA ASP A 52 -4.27 -15.56 8.95
C ASP A 52 -5.38 -16.63 8.88
N LYS A 53 -6.65 -16.21 8.82
CA LYS A 53 -7.81 -17.10 8.49
C LYS A 53 -8.87 -16.38 7.66
N THR A 54 -9.48 -17.17 6.77
CA THR A 54 -10.65 -16.96 5.87
C THR A 54 -10.45 -16.15 4.57
N VAL A 55 -10.78 -16.83 3.46
CA VAL A 55 -11.11 -16.25 2.14
C VAL A 55 -12.50 -16.78 1.78
N PRO A 56 -13.53 -15.94 1.61
CA PRO A 56 -14.83 -16.38 1.10
C PRO A 56 -14.81 -16.41 -0.44
N GLN A 57 -15.27 -17.51 -1.04
CA GLN A 57 -15.60 -17.54 -2.47
C GLN A 57 -16.99 -16.89 -2.69
N LEU A 58 -17.11 -16.07 -3.73
CA LEU A 58 -18.37 -15.42 -4.15
C LEU A 58 -18.91 -16.09 -5.42
N PRO A 59 -20.21 -16.44 -5.49
CA PRO A 59 -20.81 -17.04 -6.67
C PRO A 59 -21.18 -15.98 -7.72
N SER A 60 -20.86 -16.24 -8.98
CA SER A 60 -21.21 -15.40 -10.13
C SER A 60 -22.55 -15.80 -10.75
N LYS A 61 -23.44 -14.82 -11.01
CA LYS A 61 -24.59 -14.94 -11.92
C LYS A 61 -24.50 -13.83 -13.00
N PRO A 62 -24.95 -14.10 -14.24
CA PRO A 62 -24.97 -13.11 -15.32
C PRO A 62 -26.20 -12.20 -15.23
N ILE A 63 -26.07 -10.96 -15.69
CA ILE A 63 -27.15 -10.00 -15.94
C ILE A 63 -26.93 -9.39 -17.33
N GLU A 64 -28.01 -9.21 -18.09
CA GLU A 64 -28.03 -8.73 -19.47
C GLU A 64 -27.74 -7.21 -19.56
N SER A 65 -27.14 -6.77 -20.66
CA SER A 65 -26.75 -5.37 -20.88
C SER A 65 -27.65 -4.63 -21.87
N SER A 66 -27.93 -3.36 -21.58
CA SER A 66 -28.45 -2.38 -22.54
C SER A 66 -27.49 -1.18 -22.63
N SER A 67 -27.31 -0.66 -23.85
CA SER A 67 -26.24 0.31 -24.18
C SER A 67 -26.64 1.77 -23.99
N PRO A 68 -25.72 2.64 -23.55
CA PRO A 68 -25.84 4.10 -23.69
C PRO A 68 -24.81 4.73 -24.66
N VAL A 69 -25.06 5.99 -25.03
CA VAL A 69 -24.48 6.73 -26.17
C VAL A 69 -23.14 7.42 -25.84
N VAL A 70 -22.26 7.57 -26.85
CA VAL A 70 -20.92 8.19 -26.79
C VAL A 70 -20.89 9.59 -27.42
N PRO A 71 -20.22 10.59 -26.80
CA PRO A 71 -19.73 11.81 -27.46
C PRO A 71 -18.20 11.81 -27.70
N GLU A 72 -17.75 12.65 -28.65
CA GLU A 72 -16.43 12.64 -29.29
C GLU A 72 -15.25 13.19 -28.46
N PRO A 73 -13.98 12.87 -28.82
CA PRO A 73 -12.78 13.38 -28.15
C PRO A 73 -12.22 14.67 -28.77
N ILE A 74 -11.63 15.52 -27.93
CA ILE A 74 -10.79 16.68 -28.32
C ILE A 74 -9.33 16.36 -28.00
N ASP A 75 -8.41 16.74 -28.88
CA ASP A 75 -7.01 16.30 -28.91
C ASP A 75 -6.00 17.39 -28.49
N SER A 76 -4.76 16.96 -28.18
CA SER A 76 -3.53 17.75 -27.90
C SER A 76 -3.46 18.52 -26.54
N VAL A 77 -2.37 18.47 -25.76
CA VAL A 77 -1.06 19.13 -25.98
C VAL A 77 0.06 18.57 -25.06
N LEU A 78 1.28 18.40 -25.63
CA LEU A 78 2.65 18.33 -25.06
C LEU A 78 2.96 17.62 -23.71
N ARG A 79 3.87 16.62 -23.75
CA ARG A 79 4.71 16.13 -22.62
C ARG A 79 6.18 16.52 -22.86
N THR A 80 6.90 16.85 -21.79
CA THR A 80 8.35 17.12 -21.79
C THR A 80 9.10 15.97 -21.11
N GLU A 81 10.19 15.48 -21.69
CA GLU A 81 10.98 14.36 -21.14
C GLU A 81 12.10 14.82 -20.20
N ILE A 82 12.38 14.01 -19.17
CA ILE A 82 13.55 14.14 -18.28
C ILE A 82 14.33 12.81 -18.33
N GLN A 83 15.66 12.90 -18.42
CA GLN A 83 16.55 11.76 -18.66
C GLN A 83 16.94 10.98 -17.39
N LEU A 84 17.10 9.67 -17.54
CA LEU A 84 18.00 8.83 -16.74
C LEU A 84 18.71 7.82 -17.65
N SER A 85 19.98 7.50 -17.34
CA SER A 85 20.80 6.48 -18.02
C SER A 85 21.24 5.39 -17.02
N PRO A 86 21.65 4.19 -17.48
CA PRO A 86 23.05 4.03 -17.84
C PRO A 86 23.33 3.19 -19.12
N ASN A 87 24.55 3.36 -19.63
CA ASN A 87 25.09 2.82 -20.88
C ASN A 87 24.86 1.33 -21.18
N THR A 88 23.81 1.03 -21.95
CA THR A 88 24.00 0.28 -23.21
C THR A 88 23.62 1.21 -24.36
N ALA A 89 24.36 1.17 -25.47
CA ALA A 89 24.09 2.06 -26.62
C ALA A 89 22.78 1.66 -27.30
N SER A 90 21.65 2.20 -26.81
CA SER A 90 20.36 2.09 -27.48
C SER A 90 20.41 2.89 -28.77
N LEU A 91 20.22 2.19 -29.90
CA LEU A 91 20.05 2.86 -31.18
C LEU A 91 18.77 3.70 -31.11
N PRO A 92 18.78 4.97 -31.59
CA PRO A 92 17.61 5.83 -31.46
C PRO A 92 16.40 5.19 -32.16
N PRO A 93 15.19 5.33 -31.59
CA PRO A 93 14.01 4.52 -31.97
C PRO A 93 13.54 4.72 -33.42
N SER A 94 14.07 5.70 -34.15
CA SER A 94 13.77 5.95 -35.57
C SER A 94 14.52 5.04 -36.56
N PHE A 95 15.60 4.37 -36.17
CA PHE A 95 16.48 3.67 -37.13
C PHE A 95 15.81 2.50 -37.86
N TYR A 96 15.00 1.69 -37.18
CA TYR A 96 14.40 0.50 -37.78
C TYR A 96 13.31 0.85 -38.81
N SER A 97 12.50 1.87 -38.54
CA SER A 97 11.43 2.34 -39.44
C SER A 97 11.95 2.86 -40.78
N ALA A 98 13.14 3.47 -40.81
CA ALA A 98 13.73 4.02 -42.03
C ALA A 98 14.19 2.95 -43.04
N SER A 99 14.45 1.72 -42.57
CA SER A 99 15.01 0.65 -43.40
C SER A 99 14.01 -0.01 -44.36
N GLY A 100 12.71 0.18 -44.16
CA GLY A 100 11.64 -0.55 -44.86
C GLY A 100 11.60 -2.06 -44.56
N ILE A 101 12.49 -2.58 -43.71
CA ILE A 101 12.55 -4.00 -43.35
C ILE A 101 11.37 -4.33 -42.45
N ASN A 102 10.64 -5.40 -42.77
CA ASN A 102 9.57 -5.88 -41.90
C ASN A 102 10.18 -6.48 -40.61
N PRO A 103 9.88 -5.93 -39.42
CA PRO A 103 10.53 -6.30 -38.16
C PRO A 103 10.28 -7.77 -37.78
N ILE A 104 9.13 -8.33 -38.16
CA ILE A 104 8.81 -9.75 -37.96
C ILE A 104 9.74 -10.64 -38.80
N ASN A 105 10.05 -10.22 -40.02
CA ASN A 105 10.95 -10.95 -40.92
C ASN A 105 12.41 -10.84 -40.47
N GLU A 106 12.80 -9.72 -39.85
CA GLU A 106 14.13 -9.52 -39.27
C GLU A 106 14.37 -10.45 -38.08
N LEU A 107 13.43 -10.52 -37.12
CA LEU A 107 13.47 -11.47 -36.02
C LEU A 107 13.51 -12.93 -36.52
N LYS A 108 12.65 -13.29 -37.48
CA LYS A 108 12.65 -14.62 -38.12
C LYS A 108 14.01 -14.95 -38.76
N ARG A 109 14.59 -14.01 -39.51
CA ARG A 109 15.91 -14.15 -40.15
C ARG A 109 17.02 -14.35 -39.11
N ALA A 110 16.97 -13.62 -37.99
CA ALA A 110 17.92 -13.77 -36.90
C ALA A 110 17.80 -15.15 -36.23
N CYS A 111 16.58 -15.62 -35.94
CA CYS A 111 16.36 -16.96 -35.38
C CYS A 111 16.81 -18.06 -36.35
N GLN A 112 16.48 -17.94 -37.65
CA GLN A 112 16.94 -18.87 -38.67
C GLN A 112 18.47 -18.91 -38.79
N LYS A 113 19.15 -17.75 -38.67
CA LYS A 113 20.61 -17.65 -38.71
C LYS A 113 21.29 -18.23 -37.47
N ALA A 114 20.72 -18.03 -36.28
CA ALA A 114 21.31 -18.45 -35.01
C ALA A 114 20.99 -19.92 -34.64
N PHE A 115 19.81 -20.41 -35.02
CA PHE A 115 19.27 -21.69 -34.53
C PHE A 115 18.75 -22.62 -35.64
N GLY A 116 18.81 -22.22 -36.90
CA GLY A 116 18.27 -23.01 -38.02
C GLY A 116 16.73 -23.11 -38.05
N THR A 117 16.01 -22.39 -37.17
CA THR A 117 14.55 -22.39 -37.13
C THR A 117 13.99 -21.08 -36.58
N ASP A 118 12.81 -20.67 -37.07
CA ASP A 118 12.04 -19.53 -36.56
C ASP A 118 10.97 -19.91 -35.51
N LYS A 119 10.81 -21.21 -35.21
CA LYS A 119 9.85 -21.77 -34.23
C LYS A 119 10.04 -21.28 -32.79
N LEU A 120 11.16 -20.59 -32.52
CA LEU A 120 11.48 -19.97 -31.23
C LEU A 120 10.64 -18.72 -30.93
N LEU A 121 10.02 -18.12 -31.97
CA LEU A 121 9.16 -16.94 -31.86
C LEU A 121 7.70 -17.37 -31.65
N LYS A 122 7.26 -17.45 -30.39
CA LYS A 122 5.85 -17.68 -30.04
C LYS A 122 5.11 -16.34 -29.95
N TRP A 123 3.96 -16.26 -30.61
CA TRP A 123 3.13 -15.05 -30.65
C TRP A 123 1.77 -15.34 -30.03
N HIS A 124 1.52 -14.79 -28.85
CA HIS A 124 0.21 -14.85 -28.22
C HIS A 124 -0.55 -13.58 -28.60
N ILE A 125 -1.75 -13.73 -29.15
CA ILE A 125 -2.63 -12.61 -29.47
C ILE A 125 -3.82 -12.70 -28.53
N HIS A 126 -4.11 -11.58 -27.89
CA HIS A 126 -5.23 -11.44 -26.99
C HIS A 126 -6.18 -10.41 -27.58
N ASP A 127 -7.43 -10.82 -27.75
CA ASP A 127 -8.56 -9.97 -28.11
C ASP A 127 -9.13 -9.41 -26.77
N VAL A 128 -9.51 -8.12 -26.72
CA VAL A 128 -10.01 -7.44 -25.51
C VAL A 128 -11.45 -7.02 -25.71
N ASP A 129 -12.37 -7.78 -25.13
CA ASP A 129 -13.82 -7.75 -25.43
C ASP A 129 -14.60 -6.59 -24.77
N ASN A 130 -13.91 -5.52 -24.34
CA ASN A 130 -14.48 -4.50 -23.43
C ASN A 130 -14.71 -3.12 -24.08
N THR A 131 -14.70 -3.02 -25.42
CA THR A 131 -15.06 -1.80 -26.16
C THR A 131 -15.73 -2.15 -27.50
N GLU A 132 -16.56 -1.24 -28.04
CA GLU A 132 -17.28 -1.39 -29.33
C GLU A 132 -16.39 -1.69 -30.56
N ARG A 133 -15.06 -1.53 -30.42
CA ARG A 133 -14.07 -2.07 -31.35
C ARG A 133 -13.23 -3.12 -30.62
N GLU A 134 -13.15 -4.32 -31.18
CA GLU A 134 -12.24 -5.38 -30.72
C GLU A 134 -10.78 -4.90 -30.78
N LYS A 135 -10.22 -4.47 -29.64
CA LYS A 135 -8.81 -4.09 -29.57
C LYS A 135 -7.95 -5.32 -29.31
N LYS A 136 -6.85 -5.42 -30.03
CA LYS A 136 -5.98 -6.59 -30.08
C LYS A 136 -4.58 -6.17 -29.66
N TYR A 137 -3.96 -6.96 -28.79
CA TYR A 137 -2.55 -6.81 -28.44
C TYR A 137 -1.83 -8.13 -28.60
N CYS A 138 -0.51 -8.06 -28.76
CA CYS A 138 0.32 -9.24 -28.95
C CYS A 138 1.44 -9.28 -27.91
N ILE A 139 1.69 -10.48 -27.40
CA ILE A 139 2.86 -10.81 -26.59
C ILE A 139 3.76 -11.69 -27.46
N LEU A 140 5.01 -11.26 -27.65
CA LEU A 140 6.05 -12.04 -28.31
C LEU A 140 6.94 -12.69 -27.25
N GLN A 141 7.03 -14.02 -27.30
CA GLN A 141 7.96 -14.82 -26.52
C GLN A 141 9.06 -15.37 -27.42
N ILE A 142 10.32 -15.10 -27.07
CA ILE A 142 11.51 -15.60 -27.78
C ILE A 142 12.18 -16.64 -26.88
N ILE A 143 11.91 -17.91 -27.16
CA ILE A 143 12.34 -19.07 -26.37
C ILE A 143 13.54 -19.73 -27.07
N LYS A 144 14.73 -19.60 -26.51
CA LYS A 144 15.95 -20.26 -27.02
C LYS A 144 16.11 -21.68 -26.49
N SER A 145 15.68 -21.92 -25.25
CA SER A 145 15.70 -23.21 -24.55
C SER A 145 14.56 -23.25 -23.53
N SER A 146 14.36 -24.39 -22.85
CA SER A 146 13.35 -24.52 -21.77
C SER A 146 13.49 -23.50 -20.64
N HIS A 147 14.67 -22.88 -20.48
CA HIS A 147 14.97 -21.96 -19.39
C HIS A 147 15.48 -20.59 -19.86
N ASP A 148 15.53 -20.33 -21.17
CA ASP A 148 15.96 -19.05 -21.74
C ASP A 148 14.85 -18.47 -22.63
N LEU A 149 14.04 -17.61 -22.00
CA LEU A 149 12.86 -16.95 -22.55
C LEU A 149 12.95 -15.44 -22.25
N ARG A 150 12.77 -14.63 -23.30
CA ARG A 150 12.41 -13.20 -23.19
C ARG A 150 11.00 -12.96 -23.71
N THR A 151 10.25 -12.11 -23.02
CA THR A 151 8.88 -11.75 -23.35
C THR A 151 8.79 -10.25 -23.62
N TYR A 152 8.14 -9.87 -24.72
CA TYR A 152 7.88 -8.48 -25.11
C TYR A 152 6.37 -8.31 -25.28
N LYS A 153 5.81 -7.16 -24.91
CA LYS A 153 4.36 -6.91 -24.89
C LYS A 153 4.03 -5.64 -25.68
N GLY A 154 3.15 -5.76 -26.66
CA GLY A 154 2.61 -4.63 -27.44
C GLY A 154 1.52 -3.86 -26.68
N CYS A 155 1.17 -2.69 -27.21
CA CYS A 155 0.14 -1.82 -26.68
C CYS A 155 -1.28 -2.28 -27.06
N PHE A 156 -2.25 -1.92 -26.22
CA PHE A 156 -3.67 -2.31 -26.34
C PHE A 156 -4.45 -1.44 -27.34
N ARG A 157 -3.97 -1.31 -28.59
CA ARG A 157 -4.47 -0.28 -29.53
C ARG A 157 -4.77 -0.73 -30.96
N HIS A 158 -4.53 -1.99 -31.33
CA HIS A 158 -4.60 -2.41 -32.74
C HIS A 158 -5.93 -3.05 -33.10
N GLU A 159 -6.52 -2.64 -34.22
CA GLU A 159 -7.75 -3.26 -34.75
C GLU A 159 -7.44 -4.61 -35.44
N ASN A 160 -6.19 -4.84 -35.88
CA ASN A 160 -5.82 -6.08 -36.56
C ASN A 160 -4.59 -6.80 -36.00
N LYS A 161 -4.61 -8.13 -36.15
CA LYS A 161 -3.60 -9.07 -35.64
C LYS A 161 -2.21 -8.87 -36.30
N LYS A 162 -2.13 -8.21 -37.46
CA LYS A 162 -0.85 -7.94 -38.16
C LYS A 162 -0.13 -6.73 -37.57
N GLN A 163 -0.85 -5.64 -37.27
CA GLN A 163 -0.32 -4.45 -36.60
C GLN A 163 0.18 -4.78 -35.19
N ALA A 164 -0.60 -5.49 -34.38
CA ALA A 164 -0.19 -5.92 -33.04
C ALA A 164 1.11 -6.75 -33.05
N LYS A 165 1.28 -7.65 -34.03
CA LYS A 165 2.53 -8.40 -34.24
C LYS A 165 3.69 -7.51 -34.72
N LYS A 166 3.43 -6.52 -35.57
CA LYS A 166 4.45 -5.59 -36.08
C LYS A 166 5.00 -4.72 -34.94
N GLU A 167 4.13 -4.11 -34.15
CA GLU A 167 4.52 -3.26 -33.02
C GLU A 167 5.32 -4.04 -31.97
N VAL A 168 4.85 -5.22 -31.53
CA VAL A 168 5.61 -5.99 -30.53
C VAL A 168 6.95 -6.50 -31.07
N ALA A 169 7.08 -6.68 -32.39
CA ALA A 169 8.36 -6.95 -33.04
C ALA A 169 9.28 -5.73 -33.04
N GLU A 170 8.76 -4.51 -33.29
CA GLU A 170 9.51 -3.25 -33.22
C GLU A 170 10.00 -2.97 -31.81
N ILE A 171 9.14 -3.17 -30.80
CA ILE A 171 9.49 -3.13 -29.38
C ILE A 171 10.62 -4.12 -29.10
N ALA A 172 10.47 -5.39 -29.51
CA ALA A 172 11.50 -6.39 -29.29
C ALA A 172 12.84 -6.03 -29.95
N LEU A 173 12.86 -5.55 -31.20
CA LEU A 173 14.08 -5.11 -31.89
C LEU A 173 14.76 -3.96 -31.15
N ARG A 174 14.00 -2.92 -30.78
CA ARG A 174 14.46 -1.76 -30.01
C ARG A 174 15.05 -2.17 -28.65
N ASP A 175 14.40 -3.11 -27.97
CA ASP A 175 14.78 -3.62 -26.65
C ASP A 175 15.87 -4.72 -26.74
N GLY A 176 16.58 -4.81 -27.88
CA GLY A 176 17.76 -5.64 -28.06
C GLY A 176 17.50 -7.11 -28.37
N ALA A 177 16.32 -7.50 -28.86
CA ALA A 177 16.01 -8.89 -29.21
C ALA A 177 16.96 -9.47 -30.26
N LEU A 178 17.49 -8.68 -31.20
CA LEU A 178 18.52 -9.13 -32.13
C LEU A 178 19.81 -9.55 -31.42
N ALA A 179 20.30 -8.71 -30.51
CA ALA A 179 21.49 -9.01 -29.72
C ALA A 179 21.24 -10.24 -28.84
N TYR A 180 20.04 -10.37 -28.26
CA TYR A 180 19.64 -11.59 -27.55
C TYR A 180 19.65 -12.82 -28.46
N ILE A 181 18.95 -12.83 -29.60
CA ILE A 181 18.88 -13.97 -30.54
C ILE A 181 20.27 -14.37 -31.03
N LEU A 182 21.09 -13.39 -31.44
CA LEU A 182 22.40 -13.62 -32.04
C LEU A 182 23.52 -13.88 -31.02
N ALA A 183 23.36 -13.44 -29.77
CA ALA A 183 24.21 -13.90 -28.69
C ALA A 183 24.06 -15.41 -28.61
N ARG A 184 25.15 -16.12 -28.98
CA ARG A 184 25.29 -17.56 -28.80
C ARG A 184 24.76 -17.88 -27.41
N SER A 185 23.70 -18.67 -27.36
CA SER A 185 23.04 -18.96 -26.09
C SER A 185 24.10 -19.43 -25.11
N THR A 186 24.19 -18.77 -23.96
CA THR A 186 24.97 -19.24 -22.81
C THR A 186 24.27 -20.46 -22.19
N SER A 187 23.76 -21.37 -23.02
CA SER A 187 23.25 -22.70 -22.73
C SER A 187 24.28 -23.61 -22.05
N GLY A 188 25.50 -23.11 -21.82
CA GLY A 188 26.31 -23.50 -20.67
C GLY A 188 25.54 -23.57 -19.34
N LEU A 189 24.39 -22.90 -19.21
CA LEU A 189 23.48 -23.09 -18.07
C LEU A 189 22.91 -24.51 -17.92
N SER A 190 22.90 -25.34 -18.97
CA SER A 190 22.64 -26.79 -18.87
C SER A 190 23.93 -27.63 -18.99
N GLN A 191 25.10 -26.99 -19.05
CA GLN A 191 26.43 -27.60 -18.98
C GLN A 191 26.98 -27.57 -17.55
N TYR A 192 26.35 -26.79 -16.66
CA TYR A 192 26.65 -26.78 -15.24
C TYR A 192 25.94 -27.95 -14.56
N ASP A 193 26.63 -29.09 -14.48
CA ASP A 193 26.18 -30.28 -13.74
C ASP A 193 25.80 -29.95 -12.28
N ASN A 194 26.45 -28.93 -11.70
CA ASN A 194 26.06 -28.34 -10.42
C ASN A 194 26.08 -26.79 -10.45
N PRO A 195 24.93 -26.10 -10.60
CA PRO A 195 24.86 -24.64 -10.58
C PRO A 195 25.22 -24.02 -9.22
N VAL A 196 25.16 -24.80 -8.12
CA VAL A 196 25.56 -24.32 -6.79
C VAL A 196 27.08 -24.14 -6.73
N GLU A 197 27.83 -25.16 -7.15
CA GLU A 197 29.30 -25.10 -7.26
C GLU A 197 29.77 -24.00 -8.21
N VAL A 198 29.01 -23.70 -9.26
CA VAL A 198 29.33 -22.60 -10.18
C VAL A 198 29.22 -21.24 -9.49
N ILE A 199 28.16 -21.00 -8.71
CA ILE A 199 28.06 -19.75 -7.93
C ILE A 199 29.16 -19.70 -6.85
N GLU A 200 29.39 -20.80 -6.14
CA GLU A 200 30.37 -20.89 -5.05
C GLU A 200 31.82 -20.73 -5.55
N SER A 201 32.19 -21.33 -6.68
CA SER A 201 33.50 -21.15 -7.33
C SER A 201 33.69 -19.78 -7.95
N TYR A 202 32.67 -19.21 -8.61
CA TYR A 202 32.73 -17.84 -9.12
C TYR A 202 32.86 -16.84 -7.97
N PHE A 203 32.14 -17.06 -6.86
CA PHE A 203 32.31 -16.25 -5.67
C PHE A 203 33.71 -16.39 -5.06
N SER A 204 34.30 -17.59 -5.08
CA SER A 204 35.67 -17.84 -4.60
C SER A 204 36.74 -17.21 -5.52
N GLN A 205 36.43 -16.97 -6.80
CA GLN A 205 37.34 -16.35 -7.78
C GLN A 205 37.35 -14.81 -7.70
N TYR A 206 36.21 -14.17 -7.40
CA TYR A 206 36.06 -12.70 -7.40
C TYR A 206 35.78 -12.08 -6.02
N GLY A 207 35.44 -12.92 -5.03
CA GLY A 207 35.22 -12.55 -3.64
C GLY A 207 36.49 -12.65 -2.80
N THR A 208 36.51 -11.93 -1.67
CA THR A 208 37.60 -12.03 -0.68
C THR A 208 37.29 -13.04 0.43
N ASP A 209 36.00 -13.19 0.80
CA ASP A 209 35.57 -13.94 1.98
C ASP A 209 34.25 -14.67 1.72
N SER A 210 34.14 -15.93 2.15
CA SER A 210 32.95 -16.77 1.91
C SER A 210 31.68 -16.27 2.64
N GLU A 211 31.82 -15.43 3.67
CA GLU A 211 30.72 -14.88 4.49
C GLU A 211 29.67 -14.10 3.68
N HIS A 212 30.09 -13.63 2.51
CA HIS A 212 29.30 -12.86 1.55
C HIS A 212 28.32 -13.70 0.72
N LEU A 213 28.46 -15.03 0.72
CA LEU A 213 27.61 -15.98 0.01
C LEU A 213 26.88 -16.89 1.00
N GLN A 214 25.57 -16.71 1.17
CA GLN A 214 24.82 -17.37 2.24
C GLN A 214 23.61 -18.13 1.69
N TRP A 215 23.54 -19.43 2.00
CA TRP A 215 22.41 -20.30 1.69
C TRP A 215 21.51 -20.49 2.90
N PHE A 216 20.20 -20.38 2.70
CA PHE A 216 19.17 -20.60 3.72
C PHE A 216 18.15 -21.62 3.22
N THR A 217 17.68 -22.49 4.12
CA THR A 217 16.63 -23.49 3.82
C THR A 217 15.43 -23.31 4.74
N TYR A 218 14.22 -23.48 4.22
CA TYR A 218 12.96 -23.35 4.96
C TYR A 218 11.96 -24.42 4.51
N GLY A 219 11.80 -25.48 5.31
CA GLY A 219 11.12 -26.68 4.85
C GLY A 219 11.78 -27.21 3.58
N ASN A 220 11.01 -27.38 2.51
CA ASN A 220 11.52 -27.76 1.19
C ASN A 220 11.76 -26.57 0.24
N GLY A 221 11.92 -25.35 0.76
CA GLY A 221 12.33 -24.17 -0.01
C GLY A 221 13.78 -23.77 0.30
N ALA A 222 14.41 -23.02 -0.62
CA ALA A 222 15.75 -22.50 -0.44
C ALA A 222 15.84 -21.02 -0.87
N ALA A 223 16.72 -20.28 -0.22
CA ALA A 223 17.10 -18.93 -0.59
C ALA A 223 18.63 -18.78 -0.63
N LEU A 224 19.09 -17.90 -1.50
CA LEU A 224 20.47 -17.49 -1.67
C LEU A 224 20.56 -15.98 -1.45
N ARG A 225 21.48 -15.56 -0.59
CA ARG A 225 21.90 -14.16 -0.49
C ARG A 225 23.33 -14.02 -0.98
N VAL A 226 23.54 -13.04 -1.85
CA VAL A 226 24.85 -12.67 -2.40
C VAL A 226 25.10 -11.21 -2.06
N LYS A 227 26.11 -10.92 -1.24
CA LYS A 227 26.46 -9.58 -0.75
C LYS A 227 27.84 -9.16 -1.27
N ILE A 228 27.92 -8.14 -2.12
CA ILE A 228 29.21 -7.70 -2.70
C ILE A 228 29.84 -6.50 -1.96
N ALA A 229 29.04 -5.76 -1.19
CA ALA A 229 29.46 -4.65 -0.33
C ALA A 229 28.50 -4.49 0.86
N PRO A 230 28.78 -3.62 1.85
CA PRO A 230 27.75 -3.14 2.79
C PRO A 230 26.52 -2.63 2.03
N HIS A 231 25.32 -3.07 2.42
CA HIS A 231 24.01 -2.76 1.82
C HIS A 231 23.82 -3.14 0.32
N ILE A 232 24.88 -3.49 -0.43
CA ILE A 232 24.76 -3.98 -1.82
C ILE A 232 24.72 -5.51 -1.83
N PHE A 233 23.50 -6.05 -1.89
CA PHE A 233 23.26 -7.49 -1.99
C PHE A 233 22.04 -7.81 -2.85
N ARG A 234 21.90 -9.08 -3.25
CA ARG A 234 20.70 -9.63 -3.90
C ARG A 234 20.23 -10.87 -3.15
N VAL A 235 18.91 -11.07 -3.15
CA VAL A 235 18.23 -12.23 -2.56
C VAL A 235 17.48 -12.96 -3.66
N TYR A 236 17.74 -14.26 -3.78
CA TYR A 236 17.03 -15.20 -4.64
C TYR A 236 16.35 -16.25 -3.77
N SER A 237 15.21 -16.78 -4.19
CA SER A 237 14.52 -17.82 -3.43
C SER A 237 13.63 -18.69 -4.31
N THR A 238 13.15 -19.82 -3.79
CA THR A 238 12.15 -20.68 -4.45
C THR A 238 10.85 -20.76 -3.66
N GLY A 239 9.79 -21.27 -4.29
CA GLY A 239 8.70 -21.88 -3.54
C GLY A 239 9.16 -23.15 -2.80
N LEU A 240 8.23 -23.82 -2.14
CA LEU A 240 8.45 -25.16 -1.58
C LEU A 240 8.44 -26.18 -2.72
N LEU A 241 9.46 -27.06 -2.78
CA LEU A 241 9.56 -28.15 -3.76
C LEU A 241 9.47 -29.53 -3.07
N ASP A 242 9.76 -30.60 -3.81
CA ASP A 242 9.71 -31.97 -3.30
C ASP A 242 10.84 -32.28 -2.29
N SER A 243 12.01 -31.62 -2.45
CA SER A 243 13.15 -31.81 -1.56
C SER A 243 14.00 -30.53 -1.41
N PRO A 244 14.67 -30.31 -0.26
CA PRO A 244 15.51 -29.14 -0.04
C PRO A 244 16.72 -29.08 -0.99
N ALA A 245 17.26 -30.24 -1.42
CA ALA A 245 18.33 -30.30 -2.41
C ALA A 245 17.86 -29.78 -3.79
N LYS A 246 16.68 -30.22 -4.24
CA LYS A 246 16.05 -29.72 -5.48
C LYS A 246 15.74 -28.23 -5.39
N ALA A 247 15.37 -27.74 -4.20
CA ALA A 247 15.19 -26.31 -3.95
C ALA A 247 16.50 -25.51 -4.01
N LYS A 248 17.60 -25.99 -3.41
CA LYS A 248 18.92 -25.32 -3.51
C LYS A 248 19.37 -25.21 -4.97
N LEU A 249 19.27 -26.30 -5.73
CA LEU A 249 19.59 -26.34 -7.17
C LEU A 249 18.70 -25.39 -8.00
N SER A 250 17.38 -25.41 -7.77
CA SER A 250 16.43 -24.52 -8.45
C SER A 250 16.67 -23.05 -8.11
N CYS A 251 17.02 -22.74 -6.87
CA CYS A 251 17.41 -21.40 -6.42
C CYS A 251 18.70 -20.94 -7.12
N ALA A 252 19.70 -21.82 -7.25
CA ALA A 252 20.94 -21.54 -7.98
C ALA A 252 20.66 -21.24 -9.47
N HIS A 253 19.89 -22.09 -10.17
CA HIS A 253 19.51 -21.82 -11.57
C HIS A 253 18.75 -20.49 -11.72
N MET A 254 17.84 -20.17 -10.81
CA MET A 254 17.12 -18.89 -10.81
C MET A 254 18.08 -17.72 -10.62
N ALA A 255 19.01 -17.80 -9.66
CA ALA A 255 20.00 -16.77 -9.42
C ALA A 255 20.89 -16.52 -10.65
N ILE A 256 21.39 -17.57 -11.29
CA ILE A 256 22.22 -17.43 -12.50
C ILE A 256 21.41 -16.86 -13.66
N ARG A 257 20.16 -17.32 -13.89
CA ARG A 257 19.26 -16.73 -14.91
C ARG A 257 18.97 -15.24 -14.64
N SER A 258 18.96 -14.83 -13.37
CA SER A 258 18.82 -13.44 -12.93
C SER A 258 20.15 -12.67 -12.84
N GLY A 259 21.21 -13.14 -13.53
CA GLY A 259 22.49 -12.43 -13.65
C GLY A 259 23.28 -12.33 -12.34
N VAL A 260 23.24 -13.36 -11.48
CA VAL A 260 24.04 -13.33 -10.23
C VAL A 260 25.55 -13.35 -10.49
N LEU A 261 26.01 -14.01 -11.57
CA LEU A 261 27.43 -14.07 -11.92
C LEU A 261 27.93 -12.71 -12.38
N ASP A 262 27.15 -11.99 -13.20
CA ASP A 262 27.45 -10.62 -13.61
C ASP A 262 27.45 -9.69 -12.38
N PHE A 263 26.48 -9.83 -11.48
CA PHE A 263 26.44 -9.06 -10.22
C PHE A 263 27.65 -9.31 -9.29
N ILE A 264 28.19 -10.54 -9.25
CA ILE A 264 29.44 -10.85 -8.53
C ILE A 264 30.64 -10.20 -9.22
N LYS A 265 30.65 -10.18 -10.56
CA LYS A 265 31.74 -9.64 -11.38
C LYS A 265 31.81 -8.11 -11.34
N ASP A 266 30.66 -7.44 -11.34
CA ASP A 266 30.53 -5.97 -11.34
C ASP A 266 30.80 -5.34 -9.94
N ARG A 267 31.56 -6.03 -9.09
CA ARG A 267 31.98 -5.54 -7.76
C ARG A 267 32.81 -4.25 -7.92
N PRO A 268 32.47 -3.15 -7.24
CA PRO A 268 33.26 -1.92 -7.34
C PRO A 268 34.67 -2.15 -6.77
N PRO A 269 35.75 -1.83 -7.50
CA PRO A 269 37.12 -2.15 -7.08
C PRO A 269 37.55 -1.41 -5.81
N GLU A 270 36.94 -0.26 -5.52
CA GLU A 270 37.35 0.64 -4.42
C GLU A 270 36.89 0.16 -3.03
N VAL A 271 35.89 -0.74 -2.94
CA VAL A 271 35.33 -1.18 -1.63
C VAL A 271 36.29 -2.11 -0.88
N CYS A 272 37.24 -2.74 -1.57
CA CYS A 272 38.10 -3.79 -1.00
C CYS A 272 39.23 -3.30 -0.08
N ALA A 273 39.53 -2.00 -0.02
CA ALA A 273 40.83 -1.53 0.48
C ALA A 273 40.87 -1.00 1.93
N SER A 274 39.74 -0.64 2.56
CA SER A 274 39.79 0.17 3.79
C SER A 274 38.82 -0.19 4.92
N SER A 275 37.81 -1.05 4.71
CA SER A 275 37.02 -1.53 5.85
C SER A 275 37.82 -2.58 6.61
N LYS A 276 38.49 -2.18 7.70
CA LYS A 276 38.72 -3.10 8.82
C LYS A 276 37.37 -3.79 9.07
N SER A 277 37.31 -5.10 8.92
CA SER A 277 36.10 -5.86 9.19
C SER A 277 35.64 -5.51 10.60
N GLU A 278 34.53 -4.78 10.73
CA GLU A 278 33.89 -4.61 12.03
C GLU A 278 33.67 -6.03 12.55
N PRO A 279 34.18 -6.37 13.75
CA PRO A 279 34.14 -7.74 14.23
C PRO A 279 32.69 -8.18 14.23
N LEU A 280 32.39 -9.27 13.50
CA LEU A 280 31.05 -9.79 13.38
C LEU A 280 30.45 -9.89 14.78
N VAL A 281 29.46 -9.05 15.07
CA VAL A 281 28.74 -9.09 16.34
C VAL A 281 27.89 -10.36 16.30
N MET A 282 28.50 -11.46 16.76
CA MET A 282 27.98 -12.83 16.78
C MET A 282 26.75 -13.00 17.69
N GLY A 283 26.42 -11.97 18.47
CA GLY A 283 25.22 -11.94 19.30
C GLY A 283 23.94 -11.72 18.47
N PRO A 284 22.78 -12.05 19.05
CA PRO A 284 21.52 -11.60 18.51
C PRO A 284 21.42 -10.07 18.61
N ILE A 285 20.61 -9.47 17.74
CA ILE A 285 20.41 -8.01 17.65
C ILE A 285 18.96 -7.64 17.93
N THR A 286 18.77 -6.44 18.45
CA THR A 286 17.44 -5.84 18.65
C THR A 286 16.86 -5.33 17.32
N LEU A 287 15.55 -5.06 17.28
CA LEU A 287 14.92 -4.47 16.10
C LEU A 287 15.51 -3.10 15.74
N GLN A 288 15.85 -2.30 16.75
CA GLN A 288 16.43 -0.97 16.57
C GLN A 288 17.82 -1.08 15.95
N GLN A 289 18.69 -1.92 16.52
CA GLN A 289 20.02 -2.19 15.94
C GLN A 289 19.92 -2.68 14.49
N PHE A 290 18.96 -3.56 14.18
CA PHE A 290 18.70 -3.98 12.81
C PHE A 290 18.31 -2.79 11.91
N MET A 291 17.38 -1.93 12.34
CA MET A 291 16.99 -0.72 11.60
C MET A 291 18.16 0.24 11.35
N ASP A 292 19.07 0.36 12.31
CA ASP A 292 20.26 1.22 12.19
C ASP A 292 21.31 0.66 11.20
N THR A 293 21.23 -0.63 10.83
CA THR A 293 22.06 -1.22 9.75
C THR A 293 21.52 -1.04 8.33
N LEU A 294 20.40 -0.33 8.15
CA LEU A 294 19.75 -0.18 6.84
C LEU A 294 20.26 1.05 6.08
N PRO A 295 20.30 1.00 4.73
CA PRO A 295 20.70 2.14 3.93
C PRO A 295 19.72 3.31 4.12
N ARG A 296 20.26 4.52 4.28
CA ARG A 296 19.50 5.78 4.39
C ARG A 296 19.93 6.77 3.29
N PRO A 297 19.04 7.67 2.83
CA PRO A 297 17.62 7.77 3.20
C PRO A 297 16.82 6.58 2.66
N PHE A 298 15.68 6.28 3.30
CA PHE A 298 14.80 5.22 2.81
C PHE A 298 14.10 5.64 1.49
N PRO A 299 13.80 4.70 0.58
CA PRO A 299 13.15 5.02 -0.71
C PRO A 299 11.74 5.62 -0.59
N GLU A 300 11.06 5.42 0.54
CA GLU A 300 9.69 5.90 0.80
C GLU A 300 9.72 6.99 1.87
N SER A 301 9.25 8.19 1.55
CA SER A 301 9.17 9.32 2.48
C SER A 301 8.30 9.03 3.71
N GLU A 302 7.20 8.31 3.49
CA GLU A 302 6.25 7.86 4.51
C GLU A 302 6.91 6.94 5.54
N PHE A 303 8.06 6.34 5.24
CA PHE A 303 8.73 5.43 6.15
C PHE A 303 9.34 6.14 7.36
N GLU A 304 10.00 7.28 7.19
CA GLU A 304 10.57 8.04 8.33
C GLU A 304 9.45 8.55 9.27
N GLU A 305 8.29 8.94 8.71
CA GLU A 305 7.09 9.22 9.51
C GLU A 305 6.59 7.99 10.28
N VAL A 306 6.50 6.84 9.61
CA VAL A 306 6.08 5.57 10.20
C VAL A 306 7.01 5.12 11.32
N LEU A 307 8.33 5.29 11.15
CA LEU A 307 9.33 4.99 12.17
C LEU A 307 9.12 5.82 13.44
N SER A 308 8.77 7.10 13.30
CA SER A 308 8.60 8.02 14.43
C SER A 308 7.35 7.77 15.30
N LYS A 309 6.29 7.17 14.76
CA LYS A 309 4.95 7.15 15.40
C LYS A 309 4.53 5.79 15.97
N ASN A 310 4.68 4.70 15.21
CA ASN A 310 4.53 3.31 15.69
C ASN A 310 4.94 2.33 14.59
N VAL A 311 6.18 1.83 14.62
CA VAL A 311 6.73 0.98 13.56
C VAL A 311 5.87 -0.27 13.28
N GLY A 312 5.37 -0.92 14.34
CA GLY A 312 4.83 -2.27 14.25
C GLY A 312 3.51 -2.40 13.48
N SER A 313 2.54 -1.53 13.75
CA SER A 313 1.22 -1.59 13.12
C SER A 313 1.19 -0.89 11.76
N LEU A 314 1.94 0.21 11.62
CA LEU A 314 1.90 1.07 10.44
C LEU A 314 2.60 0.42 9.23
N VAL A 315 3.78 -0.18 9.41
CA VAL A 315 4.53 -0.85 8.32
C VAL A 315 3.71 -1.98 7.69
N GLY A 316 3.12 -2.86 8.52
CA GLY A 316 2.29 -3.97 8.05
C GLY A 316 1.02 -3.49 7.32
N LYS A 317 0.38 -2.43 7.83
CA LYS A 317 -0.80 -1.81 7.20
C LYS A 317 -0.44 -1.18 5.85
N TRP A 318 0.65 -0.42 5.78
CA TRP A 318 1.14 0.22 4.55
C TRP A 318 1.37 -0.80 3.44
N LEU A 319 2.11 -1.89 3.73
CA LEU A 319 2.40 -2.90 2.72
C LEU A 319 1.13 -3.67 2.28
N LYS A 320 0.19 -3.92 3.22
CA LYS A 320 -1.10 -4.52 2.91
C LYS A 320 -1.89 -3.63 1.95
N THR A 321 -2.05 -2.34 2.28
CA THR A 321 -2.74 -1.37 1.40
C THR A 321 -2.10 -1.31 0.02
N LEU A 322 -0.77 -1.27 -0.08
CA LEU A 322 -0.10 -1.19 -1.38
C LEU A 322 -0.18 -2.49 -2.21
N LEU A 323 -0.20 -3.65 -1.55
CA LEU A 323 -0.51 -4.93 -2.20
C LEU A 323 -1.96 -4.98 -2.69
N ASP A 324 -2.92 -4.52 -1.89
CA ASP A 324 -4.33 -4.47 -2.24
C ASP A 324 -4.54 -3.53 -3.44
N GLU A 325 -3.91 -2.33 -3.45
CA GLU A 325 -3.90 -1.39 -4.58
C GLU A 325 -3.31 -2.02 -5.85
N ALA A 326 -2.15 -2.70 -5.76
CA ALA A 326 -1.55 -3.39 -6.90
C ALA A 326 -2.46 -4.52 -7.43
N ASN A 327 -3.18 -5.21 -6.55
CA ASN A 327 -4.08 -6.32 -6.92
C ASN A 327 -5.36 -5.86 -7.63
N VAL A 328 -5.84 -4.63 -7.41
CA VAL A 328 -7.03 -4.08 -8.11
C VAL A 328 -6.88 -4.09 -9.63
N PHE A 329 -5.66 -3.95 -10.16
CA PHE A 329 -5.39 -3.86 -11.59
C PHE A 329 -4.98 -5.19 -12.25
N ARG A 330 -5.06 -6.30 -11.50
CA ARG A 330 -4.53 -7.60 -11.91
C ARG A 330 -5.63 -8.66 -11.96
N ALA A 331 -5.66 -9.46 -13.03
CA ALA A 331 -6.55 -10.63 -13.11
C ALA A 331 -6.15 -11.77 -12.15
N SER A 332 -4.97 -11.69 -11.51
CA SER A 332 -4.51 -12.65 -10.51
C SER A 332 -3.68 -11.92 -9.45
N ALA A 333 -4.11 -12.05 -8.19
CA ALA A 333 -3.51 -11.35 -7.07
C ALA A 333 -2.06 -11.83 -6.81
N LEU A 334 -1.19 -10.88 -6.46
CA LEU A 334 0.17 -11.14 -5.98
C LEU A 334 0.12 -12.00 -4.72
N LYS A 335 0.88 -13.10 -4.73
CA LYS A 335 0.93 -14.03 -3.61
C LYS A 335 2.10 -13.66 -2.70
N ARG A 336 1.79 -13.14 -1.51
CA ARG A 336 2.77 -12.96 -0.43
C ARG A 336 2.96 -14.25 0.36
N SER A 337 4.20 -14.57 0.75
CA SER A 337 4.52 -15.73 1.57
C SER A 337 5.69 -15.40 2.52
N PHE A 338 5.59 -15.89 3.75
CA PHE A 338 6.59 -15.68 4.80
C PHE A 338 7.19 -17.01 5.23
N TYR A 339 8.51 -17.08 5.25
CA TYR A 339 9.22 -18.25 5.73
C TYR A 339 10.10 -17.82 6.91
N ARG A 340 9.82 -18.38 8.09
CA ARG A 340 10.62 -18.13 9.30
C ARG A 340 11.93 -18.91 9.18
N LEU A 341 13.05 -18.24 9.41
CA LEU A 341 14.38 -18.83 9.46
C LEU A 341 14.83 -18.94 10.91
N LYS A 342 15.56 -20.00 11.24
CA LYS A 342 16.11 -20.24 12.58
C LYS A 342 17.55 -20.68 12.44
N ALA A 343 18.44 -20.03 13.17
CA ALA A 343 19.81 -20.48 13.43
C ALA A 343 20.05 -20.48 14.94
N GLU A 344 21.26 -20.85 15.36
CA GLU A 344 21.68 -20.76 16.76
C GLU A 344 21.75 -19.29 17.23
N ALA A 345 22.15 -18.38 16.33
CA ALA A 345 22.25 -16.94 16.58
C ALA A 345 20.90 -16.19 16.67
N GLY A 346 19.76 -16.85 16.40
CA GLY A 346 18.43 -16.24 16.55
C GLY A 346 17.44 -16.56 15.43
N TYR A 347 16.49 -15.64 15.24
CA TYR A 347 15.38 -15.77 14.30
C TYR A 347 15.54 -14.81 13.11
N GLY A 348 15.09 -15.25 11.93
CA GLY A 348 15.08 -14.46 10.70
C GLY A 348 13.79 -14.70 9.92
N CYS A 349 13.63 -13.99 8.79
CA CYS A 349 12.47 -14.19 7.93
C CYS A 349 12.79 -13.85 6.47
N LEU A 350 12.26 -14.67 5.57
CA LEU A 350 12.17 -14.41 4.15
C LEU A 350 10.73 -13.99 3.81
N LEU A 351 10.57 -12.82 3.21
CA LEU A 351 9.35 -12.38 2.53
C LEU A 351 9.54 -12.66 1.04
N ARG A 352 8.57 -13.36 0.44
CA ARG A 352 8.51 -13.64 -0.99
C ARG A 352 7.18 -13.12 -1.54
N ILE A 353 7.25 -12.35 -2.63
CA ILE A 353 6.07 -11.85 -3.35
C ILE A 353 6.15 -12.42 -4.77
N GLU A 354 5.23 -13.33 -5.08
CA GLU A 354 5.16 -14.04 -6.35
C GLU A 354 4.13 -13.39 -7.28
N ASP A 355 4.51 -13.20 -8.54
CA ASP A 355 3.61 -12.86 -9.63
C ASP A 355 3.11 -14.15 -10.30
N PRO A 356 1.84 -14.56 -10.10
CA PRO A 356 1.30 -15.77 -10.70
C PRO A 356 0.95 -15.64 -12.19
N GLN A 357 1.10 -14.45 -12.80
CA GLN A 357 0.81 -14.21 -14.22
C GLN A 357 2.05 -14.35 -15.11
N GLU A 358 3.25 -14.31 -14.54
CA GLU A 358 4.49 -14.56 -15.27
C GLU A 358 4.79 -16.06 -15.36
N ASP A 359 5.28 -16.50 -16.53
CA ASP A 359 5.78 -17.86 -16.78
C ASP A 359 7.24 -17.77 -17.28
N PRO A 360 8.23 -18.26 -16.50
CA PRO A 360 8.08 -18.85 -15.16
C PRO A 360 7.66 -17.81 -14.11
N ILE A 361 7.04 -18.28 -13.02
CA ILE A 361 6.60 -17.46 -11.88
C ILE A 361 7.77 -16.61 -11.37
N HIS A 362 7.72 -15.31 -11.64
CA HIS A 362 8.67 -14.34 -11.14
C HIS A 362 8.34 -14.00 -9.68
N ALA A 363 9.37 -13.83 -8.85
CA ALA A 363 9.19 -13.57 -7.44
C ALA A 363 10.27 -12.66 -6.87
N LYS A 364 9.85 -11.55 -6.28
CA LYS A 364 10.73 -10.64 -5.55
C LYS A 364 10.87 -11.13 -4.11
N SER A 365 12.11 -11.20 -3.64
CA SER A 365 12.48 -11.80 -2.35
C SER A 365 13.22 -10.79 -1.48
N TYR A 366 12.90 -10.76 -0.19
CA TYR A 366 13.51 -9.88 0.81
C TYR A 366 13.83 -10.71 2.05
N LEU A 367 15.01 -10.54 2.64
CA LEU A 367 15.56 -11.48 3.61
C LEU A 367 16.19 -10.77 4.81
N VAL A 368 15.76 -11.15 6.00
CA VAL A 368 16.43 -10.83 7.26
C VAL A 368 17.11 -12.09 7.78
N GLU A 369 18.43 -12.00 7.97
CA GLU A 369 19.29 -13.04 8.52
C GLU A 369 18.78 -13.51 9.90
N PRO A 370 19.06 -14.77 10.31
CA PRO A 370 18.61 -15.31 11.59
C PRO A 370 19.44 -14.79 12.78
N ARG A 371 19.30 -13.50 13.06
CA ARG A 371 20.03 -12.75 14.11
C ARG A 371 19.12 -12.01 15.09
N LEU A 372 17.80 -11.99 14.91
CA LEU A 372 16.90 -11.27 15.82
C LEU A 372 16.58 -12.13 17.05
N GLU A 373 16.61 -11.51 18.23
CA GLU A 373 16.31 -12.17 19.52
C GLU A 373 14.93 -12.82 19.56
N THR A 374 13.92 -12.13 19.02
CA THR A 374 12.50 -12.46 19.26
C THR A 374 11.78 -12.88 17.97
N LYS A 375 11.17 -14.08 17.99
CA LYS A 375 10.34 -14.64 16.89
C LYS A 375 9.17 -13.73 16.47
N GLY A 376 8.66 -12.88 17.36
CA GLY A 376 7.56 -11.95 17.08
C GLY A 376 7.96 -10.81 16.13
N ILE A 377 9.19 -10.30 16.21
CA ILE A 377 9.63 -9.11 15.45
C ILE A 377 10.13 -9.42 14.03
N VAL A 378 10.41 -10.69 13.69
CA VAL A 378 11.02 -11.02 12.38
C VAL A 378 10.14 -10.71 11.17
N LYS A 379 8.80 -10.77 11.32
CA LYS A 379 7.86 -10.34 10.26
C LYS A 379 7.97 -8.83 10.01
N LEU A 380 8.09 -8.05 11.09
CA LEU A 380 8.22 -6.60 11.02
C LEU A 380 9.57 -6.19 10.42
N ALA A 381 10.65 -6.83 10.87
CA ALA A 381 11.99 -6.61 10.33
C ALA A 381 12.08 -6.88 8.82
N VAL A 382 11.45 -7.96 8.31
CA VAL A 382 11.49 -8.25 6.87
C VAL A 382 10.60 -7.30 6.04
N TYR A 383 9.55 -6.72 6.62
CA TYR A 383 8.84 -5.61 5.97
C TYR A 383 9.70 -4.35 5.87
N ILE A 384 10.36 -3.98 6.97
CA ILE A 384 11.30 -2.85 7.03
C ILE A 384 12.45 -3.05 6.02
N GLN A 385 13.01 -4.26 5.95
CA GLN A 385 14.01 -4.65 4.95
C GLN A 385 13.51 -4.40 3.53
N ALA A 386 12.31 -4.89 3.22
CA ALA A 386 11.70 -4.72 1.91
C ALA A 386 11.42 -3.25 1.56
N MET A 387 11.04 -2.42 2.55
CA MET A 387 10.90 -0.96 2.35
C MET A 387 12.24 -0.30 2.04
N SER A 388 13.32 -0.66 2.73
CA SER A 388 14.68 -0.17 2.43
C SER A 388 15.17 -0.57 1.03
N GLU A 389 14.72 -1.72 0.51
CA GLU A 389 15.01 -2.20 -0.83
C GLU A 389 14.02 -1.70 -1.92
N GLY A 390 13.12 -0.77 -1.57
CA GLY A 390 12.22 -0.13 -2.53
C GLY A 390 11.06 -1.01 -3.01
N ILE A 391 10.53 -1.89 -2.15
CA ILE A 391 9.33 -2.69 -2.42
C ILE A 391 8.14 -1.87 -2.92
N GLY A 392 8.03 -0.60 -2.49
CA GLY A 392 6.95 0.28 -2.93
C GLY A 392 6.99 0.54 -4.43
N ASN A 393 8.18 0.75 -5.00
CA ASN A 393 8.36 0.90 -6.45
C ASN A 393 8.05 -0.39 -7.22
N PHE A 394 8.44 -1.56 -6.69
CA PHE A 394 8.06 -2.84 -7.27
C PHE A 394 6.54 -3.05 -7.31
N LEU A 395 5.83 -2.74 -6.23
CA LEU A 395 4.38 -2.89 -6.20
C LEU A 395 3.65 -1.83 -7.05
N ARG A 396 4.12 -0.59 -7.03
CA ARG A 396 3.57 0.49 -7.88
C ARG A 396 3.78 0.24 -9.38
N SER A 397 4.77 -0.55 -9.79
CA SER A 397 4.94 -0.91 -11.21
C SER A 397 3.80 -1.77 -11.79
N PHE A 398 2.94 -2.34 -10.93
CA PHE A 398 1.70 -3.02 -11.35
C PHE A 398 0.48 -2.09 -11.43
N ILE A 399 0.60 -0.83 -10.98
CA ILE A 399 -0.45 0.17 -11.02
C ILE A 399 -0.23 1.03 -12.28
N PRO A 400 -1.16 1.07 -13.25
CA PRO A 400 -1.01 1.90 -14.45
C PRO A 400 -0.85 3.40 -14.10
N GLU A 401 -0.04 4.16 -14.83
CA GLU A 401 0.13 5.61 -14.63
C GLU A 401 -1.23 6.35 -14.63
N ASP A 402 -2.12 6.04 -15.58
CA ASP A 402 -3.47 6.62 -15.66
C ASP A 402 -4.34 6.28 -14.43
N ALA A 403 -4.01 5.20 -13.73
CA ALA A 403 -4.67 4.80 -12.49
C ALA A 403 -4.04 5.44 -11.26
N THR A 404 -2.73 5.77 -11.26
CA THR A 404 -2.11 6.51 -10.15
C THR A 404 -2.69 7.92 -10.03
N ALA A 405 -3.02 8.57 -11.15
CA ALA A 405 -3.74 9.84 -11.15
C ALA A 405 -5.14 9.71 -10.50
N LYS A 406 -5.91 8.70 -10.88
CA LYS A 406 -7.25 8.41 -10.30
C LYS A 406 -7.20 7.91 -8.86
N LEU A 407 -6.07 7.32 -8.44
CA LEU A 407 -5.79 6.97 -7.04
C LEU A 407 -5.34 8.20 -6.24
N ALA A 408 -4.68 9.18 -6.85
CA ALA A 408 -4.37 10.47 -6.22
C ALA A 408 -5.66 11.28 -5.93
N GLU A 409 -6.62 11.31 -6.88
CA GLU A 409 -8.00 11.79 -6.64
C GLU A 409 -8.72 11.04 -5.49
N GLY A 410 -8.27 9.81 -5.19
CA GLY A 410 -8.71 9.00 -4.06
C GLY A 410 -7.93 9.24 -2.76
N LYS A 411 -6.63 9.58 -2.82
CA LYS A 411 -5.85 10.03 -1.65
C LYS A 411 -6.36 11.38 -1.14
N ASP A 412 -6.78 12.26 -2.04
CA ASP A 412 -7.44 13.53 -1.70
C ASP A 412 -8.71 13.31 -0.85
N PHE A 413 -9.40 12.17 -0.98
CA PHE A 413 -10.56 11.87 -0.13
C PHE A 413 -10.28 11.92 1.38
N LEU A 414 -9.09 11.49 1.82
CA LEU A 414 -8.72 11.58 3.24
C LEU A 414 -8.55 13.04 3.67
N SER A 415 -7.92 13.87 2.84
CA SER A 415 -7.79 15.32 3.04
C SER A 415 -9.16 16.01 3.06
N MET A 416 -10.03 15.69 2.08
CA MET A 416 -11.42 16.16 2.03
C MET A 416 -12.19 15.76 3.30
N GLN A 417 -12.06 14.51 3.75
CA GLN A 417 -12.72 14.00 4.96
C GLN A 417 -12.21 14.72 6.21
N HIS A 418 -10.90 14.99 6.33
CA HIS A 418 -10.34 15.76 7.44
C HIS A 418 -10.84 17.21 7.43
N TYR A 419 -10.88 17.88 6.27
CA TYR A 419 -11.41 19.24 6.14
C TYR A 419 -12.90 19.32 6.47
N VAL A 420 -13.71 18.39 5.95
CA VAL A 420 -15.16 18.34 6.24
C VAL A 420 -15.42 18.07 7.72
N ASN A 421 -14.74 17.10 8.32
CA ASN A 421 -14.96 16.74 9.72
C ASN A 421 -14.39 17.77 10.70
N GLY A 422 -13.27 18.41 10.37
CA GLY A 422 -12.57 19.35 11.24
C GLY A 422 -13.02 20.80 11.11
N SER A 423 -13.58 21.21 9.96
CA SER A 423 -13.94 22.62 9.69
C SER A 423 -15.39 22.79 9.26
N VAL A 424 -15.82 22.14 8.16
CA VAL A 424 -17.13 22.42 7.55
C VAL A 424 -18.28 21.92 8.42
N TRP A 425 -18.28 20.64 8.78
CA TRP A 425 -19.39 20.02 9.51
C TRP A 425 -19.59 20.56 10.93
N PRO A 426 -18.54 20.85 11.74
CA PRO A 426 -18.71 21.52 13.02
C PRO A 426 -19.37 22.90 12.91
N GLN A 427 -18.98 23.71 11.91
CA GLN A 427 -19.54 25.05 11.72
C GLN A 427 -20.99 25.01 11.20
N LEU A 428 -21.30 24.08 10.29
CA LEU A 428 -22.68 23.84 9.84
C LEU A 428 -23.59 23.46 11.01
N ARG A 429 -23.14 22.58 11.92
CA ARG A 429 -23.91 22.24 13.12
C ARG A 429 -24.01 23.41 14.10
N ALA A 430 -22.92 24.14 14.37
CA ALA A 430 -22.98 25.32 15.23
C ALA A 430 -23.98 26.38 14.73
N ALA A 431 -24.10 26.59 13.40
CA ALA A 431 -25.09 27.49 12.82
C ALA A 431 -26.54 27.00 12.96
N GLN A 432 -26.75 25.67 12.95
CA GLN A 432 -28.05 25.04 13.16
C GLN A 432 -28.44 25.02 14.65
N ASP A 433 -27.51 24.67 15.53
CA ASP A 433 -27.69 24.52 16.97
C ASP A 433 -27.87 25.89 17.68
N ALA A 434 -27.33 26.97 17.11
CA ALA A 434 -27.52 28.34 17.62
C ALA A 434 -28.95 28.90 17.40
N GLU A 435 -29.88 28.09 16.88
CA GLU A 435 -31.26 28.44 16.46
C GLU A 435 -31.36 29.58 15.43
N ARG A 436 -30.23 30.13 14.98
CA ARG A 436 -30.16 31.20 13.96
C ARG A 436 -30.68 30.73 12.61
N MET A 437 -30.45 29.48 12.23
CA MET A 437 -30.74 28.97 10.88
C MET A 437 -31.42 27.61 10.90
N ASN A 438 -32.48 27.47 10.10
CA ASN A 438 -33.00 26.15 9.80
C ASN A 438 -32.33 25.62 8.52
N LEU A 439 -31.40 24.68 8.70
CA LEU A 439 -30.62 24.04 7.64
C LEU A 439 -31.20 22.66 7.29
N ASP A 440 -31.76 22.52 6.08
CA ASP A 440 -32.23 21.24 5.55
C ASP A 440 -31.23 20.66 4.55
N PHE A 441 -30.76 19.44 4.83
CA PHE A 441 -29.74 18.72 4.06
C PHE A 441 -30.36 17.55 3.30
N GLN A 442 -30.69 17.75 2.03
CA GLN A 442 -31.25 16.71 1.18
C GLN A 442 -30.15 16.10 0.30
N TYR A 443 -29.96 14.79 0.40
CA TYR A 443 -28.96 14.04 -0.37
C TYR A 443 -29.65 13.12 -1.39
N GLU A 444 -29.66 13.54 -2.66
CA GLU A 444 -30.08 12.70 -3.77
C GLU A 444 -28.86 11.85 -4.20
N MET A 445 -29.00 10.52 -4.22
CA MET A 445 -27.92 9.60 -4.61
C MET A 445 -28.16 9.11 -6.04
N ASN A 446 -27.15 9.21 -6.91
CA ASN A 446 -27.17 8.56 -8.23
C ASN A 446 -26.33 7.27 -8.15
N ASN A 447 -26.92 6.15 -8.61
CA ASN A 447 -26.47 4.78 -8.37
C ASN A 447 -26.25 3.96 -9.67
N GLU A 448 -26.09 4.60 -10.83
CA GLU A 448 -26.04 3.91 -12.14
C GLU A 448 -24.89 2.90 -12.33
N SER A 449 -23.89 2.89 -11.45
CA SER A 449 -22.86 1.83 -11.30
C SER A 449 -21.77 2.21 -10.28
N LYS A 450 -21.62 3.51 -10.06
CA LYS A 450 -20.76 4.14 -9.04
C LYS A 450 -21.58 5.20 -8.30
N TRP A 451 -21.13 5.59 -7.12
CA TRP A 451 -21.87 6.55 -6.30
C TRP A 451 -21.61 7.99 -6.76
N GLY A 452 -22.67 8.68 -7.15
CA GLY A 452 -22.73 10.14 -7.27
C GLY A 452 -23.70 10.71 -6.24
N CYS A 453 -23.61 12.01 -5.95
CA CYS A 453 -24.45 12.63 -4.93
C CYS A 453 -24.76 14.09 -5.27
N VAL A 454 -26.02 14.48 -5.21
CA VAL A 454 -26.44 15.87 -5.19
C VAL A 454 -26.83 16.23 -3.77
N LEU A 455 -26.06 17.11 -3.15
CA LEU A 455 -26.43 17.76 -1.89
C LEU A 455 -27.22 19.03 -2.22
N SER A 456 -28.51 19.04 -1.91
CA SER A 456 -29.32 20.25 -1.85
C SER A 456 -29.37 20.74 -0.41
N LEU A 457 -28.79 21.91 -0.13
CA LEU A 457 -28.84 22.57 1.16
C LEU A 457 -29.79 23.76 1.08
N THR A 458 -30.86 23.73 1.87
CA THR A 458 -31.82 24.83 1.97
C THR A 458 -31.64 25.55 3.30
N ILE A 459 -31.37 26.85 3.24
CA ILE A 459 -31.25 27.75 4.38
C ILE A 459 -32.56 28.53 4.49
N SER A 460 -33.25 28.41 5.64
CA SER A 460 -34.48 29.15 5.92
C SER A 460 -34.33 30.03 7.16
N ASP A 461 -34.89 31.23 7.08
CA ASP A 461 -35.02 32.18 8.20
C ASP A 461 -36.04 31.64 9.24
N PRO A 462 -35.66 31.43 10.51
CA PRO A 462 -36.54 30.88 11.54
C PRO A 462 -37.55 31.90 12.09
N HIS A 463 -37.30 33.20 11.92
CA HIS A 463 -38.15 34.30 12.39
C HIS A 463 -39.21 34.66 11.35
N ARG A 464 -38.89 34.58 10.05
CA ARG A 464 -39.79 34.98 8.94
C ARG A 464 -40.81 33.91 8.52
N ARG A 465 -41.38 33.19 9.50
CA ARG A 465 -42.23 31.98 9.32
C ARG A 465 -43.44 32.13 8.39
N MET A 466 -43.86 33.36 8.07
CA MET A 466 -45.02 33.65 7.21
C MET A 466 -44.66 33.93 5.73
N SER A 467 -43.38 34.08 5.38
CA SER A 467 -42.96 34.33 3.99
C SER A 467 -42.31 33.09 3.38
N THR A 468 -42.91 32.55 2.33
CA THR A 468 -42.36 31.44 1.53
C THR A 468 -41.09 31.80 0.78
N ASP A 469 -40.82 33.08 0.61
CA ASP A 469 -39.89 33.61 -0.39
C ASP A 469 -38.46 33.80 0.18
N CYS A 470 -38.27 33.53 1.47
CA CYS A 470 -37.00 33.68 2.19
C CYS A 470 -36.29 32.33 2.41
N LYS A 471 -36.18 31.53 1.34
CA LYS A 471 -35.44 30.28 1.31
C LYS A 471 -34.34 30.33 0.26
N GLU A 472 -33.08 30.27 0.67
CA GLU A 472 -31.96 30.10 -0.26
C GLU A 472 -31.58 28.62 -0.33
N THR A 473 -31.77 28.00 -1.50
CA THR A 473 -31.36 26.61 -1.76
C THR A 473 -30.15 26.57 -2.68
N ARG A 474 -29.07 25.90 -2.27
CA ARG A 474 -27.90 25.64 -3.11
C ARG A 474 -27.74 24.14 -3.37
N LYS A 475 -27.30 23.79 -4.58
CA LYS A 475 -27.07 22.40 -5.01
C LYS A 475 -25.60 22.16 -5.34
N TYR A 476 -25.03 21.09 -4.78
CA TYR A 476 -23.65 20.67 -4.97
C TYR A 476 -23.64 19.27 -5.59
N ILE A 477 -23.14 19.15 -6.82
CA ILE A 477 -23.22 17.92 -7.62
C ILE A 477 -21.86 17.20 -7.63
N VAL A 478 -21.85 15.96 -7.13
CA VAL A 478 -20.70 15.04 -7.17
C VAL A 478 -20.93 14.01 -8.27
N PRO A 479 -20.04 13.91 -9.28
CA PRO A 479 -20.13 12.91 -10.35
C PRO A 479 -20.18 11.46 -9.82
N THR A 480 -20.79 10.58 -10.62
CA THR A 480 -20.90 9.13 -10.38
C THR A 480 -19.55 8.41 -10.57
N ILE A 481 -18.57 8.71 -9.71
CA ILE A 481 -17.22 8.15 -9.74
C ILE A 481 -16.77 7.51 -8.42
N ARG A 482 -17.52 7.71 -7.33
CA ARG A 482 -17.08 7.36 -5.97
C ARG A 482 -17.37 5.91 -5.61
N LYS A 483 -16.53 5.33 -4.74
CA LYS A 483 -16.57 3.90 -4.34
C LYS A 483 -17.65 3.61 -3.30
N SER A 484 -18.12 4.62 -2.55
CA SER A 484 -19.20 4.45 -1.57
C SER A 484 -20.14 5.66 -1.43
N LYS A 485 -21.38 5.42 -0.97
CA LYS A 485 -22.35 6.45 -0.56
C LYS A 485 -21.76 7.45 0.45
N LYS A 486 -20.95 6.97 1.41
CA LYS A 486 -20.28 7.81 2.42
C LYS A 486 -19.24 8.73 1.77
N GLU A 487 -18.46 8.21 0.83
CA GLU A 487 -17.45 8.98 0.09
C GLU A 487 -18.12 10.10 -0.72
N ALA A 488 -19.17 9.80 -1.49
CA ALA A 488 -19.88 10.79 -2.29
C ALA A 488 -20.50 11.92 -1.44
N ARG A 489 -21.06 11.60 -0.26
CA ARG A 489 -21.59 12.61 0.68
C ARG A 489 -20.52 13.54 1.26
N ILE A 490 -19.37 12.99 1.65
CA ILE A 490 -18.24 13.80 2.15
C ILE A 490 -17.69 14.71 1.05
N VAL A 491 -17.58 14.22 -0.20
CA VAL A 491 -17.16 15.04 -1.35
C VAL A 491 -18.18 16.16 -1.62
N ALA A 492 -19.48 15.91 -1.45
CA ALA A 492 -20.51 16.94 -1.62
C ALA A 492 -20.40 18.05 -0.56
N LEU A 493 -20.16 17.69 0.70
CA LEU A 493 -19.89 18.66 1.79
C LEU A 493 -18.56 19.41 1.60
N TYR A 494 -17.53 18.73 1.08
CA TYR A 494 -16.25 19.36 0.73
C TYR A 494 -16.42 20.43 -0.34
N LEU A 495 -17.15 20.12 -1.42
CA LEU A 495 -17.50 21.08 -2.47
C LEU A 495 -18.31 22.26 -1.91
N ALA A 496 -19.28 22.01 -1.01
CA ALA A 496 -20.04 23.07 -0.37
C ALA A 496 -19.14 24.02 0.45
N GLY A 497 -18.22 23.46 1.24
CA GLY A 497 -17.20 24.22 1.98
C GLY A 497 -16.36 25.11 1.06
N HIS A 498 -15.79 24.53 -0.01
CA HIS A 498 -14.97 25.26 -0.98
C HIS A 498 -15.75 26.30 -1.79
N GLN A 499 -17.03 26.09 -2.05
CA GLN A 499 -17.92 27.06 -2.72
C GLN A 499 -18.49 28.11 -1.75
N GLY A 500 -17.89 28.26 -0.56
CA GLY A 500 -18.17 29.37 0.35
C GLY A 500 -19.46 29.24 1.16
N ILE A 501 -19.98 28.03 1.39
CA ILE A 501 -21.21 27.86 2.19
C ILE A 501 -21.09 28.45 3.59
N LEU A 502 -19.90 28.35 4.21
CA LEU A 502 -19.64 28.92 5.53
C LEU A 502 -19.66 30.46 5.50
N GLN A 503 -19.15 31.07 4.42
CA GLN A 503 -19.23 32.52 4.21
C GLN A 503 -20.68 32.95 4.00
N LEU A 504 -21.47 32.21 3.21
CA LEU A 504 -22.89 32.50 3.00
C LEU A 504 -23.68 32.49 4.32
N LEU A 505 -23.44 31.50 5.18
CA LEU A 505 -24.07 31.42 6.51
C LEU A 505 -23.63 32.60 7.40
N LYS A 506 -22.37 33.02 7.32
CA LYS A 506 -21.94 34.23 8.01
C LYS A 506 -22.64 35.48 7.46
N ASP A 507 -22.63 35.69 6.14
CA ASP A 507 -23.25 36.84 5.47
C ASP A 507 -24.77 36.91 5.73
N LEU A 508 -25.44 35.77 5.89
CA LEU A 508 -26.85 35.71 6.28
C LEU A 508 -27.06 36.04 7.77
N SER A 509 -26.20 35.52 8.66
CA SER A 509 -26.22 35.87 10.08
C SER A 509 -26.00 37.37 10.30
N ASP A 510 -24.97 37.95 9.67
CA ASP A 510 -24.61 39.37 9.78
C ASP A 510 -25.74 40.27 9.24
N ARG A 511 -26.42 39.85 8.16
CA ARG A 511 -27.61 40.54 7.61
C ARG A 511 -28.79 40.52 8.56
N TRP A 512 -29.02 39.41 9.28
CA TRP A 512 -30.12 39.34 10.24
C TRP A 512 -29.86 40.15 11.50
N GLU A 513 -28.64 40.07 12.06
CA GLU A 513 -28.22 40.92 13.18
C GLU A 513 -28.34 42.41 12.82
N SER A 514 -28.04 42.78 11.58
CA SER A 514 -28.24 44.15 11.07
C SER A 514 -29.71 44.54 10.85
N SER A 515 -30.60 43.58 10.60
CA SER A 515 -32.04 43.83 10.38
C SER A 515 -32.85 43.96 11.68
N GLY A 516 -32.29 43.46 12.78
CA GLY A 516 -33.00 43.22 14.03
C GLY A 516 -32.74 44.25 15.13
N ASN A 517 -33.02 45.54 14.91
CA ASN A 517 -33.68 46.39 15.92
C ASN A 517 -34.19 47.76 15.39
N PRO A 518 -35.32 47.80 14.66
CA PRO A 518 -36.07 49.05 14.47
C PRO A 518 -36.96 49.43 15.67
N GLY A 519 -36.89 48.70 16.80
CA GLY A 519 -37.97 48.59 17.79
C GLY A 519 -37.77 49.23 19.17
N THR A 520 -36.69 49.98 19.43
CA THR A 520 -36.52 50.72 20.69
C THR A 520 -36.90 52.21 20.61
N GLY A 521 -37.65 52.61 19.56
CA GLY A 521 -38.10 54.00 19.35
C GLY A 521 -39.51 54.33 19.85
N GLU A 522 -40.36 53.33 20.13
CA GLU A 522 -41.80 53.54 20.43
C GLU A 522 -42.19 53.15 21.86
N SER A 523 -41.34 53.45 22.85
CA SER A 523 -41.60 53.12 24.27
C SER A 523 -41.89 54.32 25.18
N GLU A 524 -41.73 55.58 24.75
CA GLU A 524 -42.06 56.75 25.59
C GLU A 524 -43.57 57.03 25.67
N ASP A 525 -44.33 56.81 24.59
CA ASP A 525 -45.78 57.08 24.60
C ASP A 525 -46.60 55.97 25.28
N VAL A 526 -46.14 54.72 25.27
CA VAL A 526 -46.80 53.61 25.99
C VAL A 526 -46.52 53.67 27.50
N ALA A 527 -45.34 54.14 27.91
CA ALA A 527 -45.03 54.37 29.32
C ALA A 527 -45.88 55.50 29.95
N ARG A 528 -46.42 56.40 29.13
CA ARG A 528 -47.30 57.49 29.57
C ARG A 528 -48.74 57.09 29.83
N LEU A 529 -49.24 56.03 29.19
CA LEU A 529 -50.62 55.55 29.36
C LEU A 529 -50.75 54.51 30.50
N ASN A 530 -49.67 53.81 30.85
CA ASN A 530 -49.68 52.81 31.93
C ASN A 530 -49.33 53.38 33.32
N ALA A 531 -49.28 54.72 33.47
CA ALA A 531 -48.92 55.40 34.72
C ALA A 531 -50.13 55.92 35.54
N GLU A 532 -51.36 55.80 35.03
CA GLU A 532 -52.59 56.23 35.72
C GLU A 532 -53.46 55.08 36.24
N GLU A 533 -53.11 53.81 36.00
CA GLU A 533 -53.94 52.64 36.38
C GLU A 533 -53.22 51.65 37.31
N LEU A 534 -52.57 52.17 38.37
CA LEU A 534 -51.96 51.34 39.43
C LEU A 534 -51.89 52.03 40.81
N GLU A 535 -52.98 52.70 41.20
CA GLU A 535 -53.33 52.83 42.64
C GLU A 535 -54.26 51.67 43.05
N LEU A 536 -54.12 51.19 44.29
CA LEU A 536 -54.87 50.12 44.98
C LEU A 536 -54.48 48.66 44.63
N GLY A 537 -53.67 48.01 45.48
CA GLY A 537 -53.45 46.56 45.32
C GLY A 537 -52.44 45.78 46.18
N GLU A 538 -51.91 46.29 47.30
CA GLU A 538 -51.34 45.39 48.35
C GLU A 538 -52.50 44.62 49.05
N ILE A 539 -52.35 43.52 49.80
CA ILE A 539 -51.18 43.00 50.54
C ILE A 539 -51.21 41.45 50.61
N LEU A 540 -50.01 40.84 50.68
CA LEU A 540 -49.53 39.69 51.51
C LEU A 540 -48.60 38.79 50.65
N GLU A 541 -47.48 38.21 51.10
CA GLU A 541 -46.99 37.66 52.41
C GLU A 541 -47.57 36.28 52.82
N ASN A 542 -46.82 35.27 53.28
CA ASN A 542 -45.36 35.13 53.44
C ASN A 542 -44.93 33.63 53.57
N ASP A 543 -43.61 33.42 53.55
CA ASP A 543 -42.81 32.36 54.23
C ASP A 543 -42.66 30.88 53.75
N ALA A 544 -41.37 30.55 53.58
CA ALA A 544 -40.66 29.29 53.89
C ALA A 544 -40.98 28.00 53.08
N ASN A 545 -40.04 27.07 52.84
CA ASN A 545 -38.76 26.80 53.51
C ASN A 545 -37.80 25.91 52.65
N SER A 546 -36.48 25.96 52.91
CA SER A 546 -35.49 24.85 52.72
C SER A 546 -35.21 24.30 51.29
N SER A 547 -34.01 23.93 50.84
CA SER A 547 -32.61 24.09 51.33
C SER A 547 -31.61 23.51 50.30
N HIS A 548 -30.37 24.03 50.30
CA HIS A 548 -29.14 23.42 49.72
C HIS A 548 -29.08 23.26 48.17
N GLY A 549 -27.92 23.36 47.52
CA GLY A 549 -26.58 23.67 48.04
C GLY A 549 -25.44 23.12 47.18
N ALA A 550 -24.98 23.93 46.21
CA ALA A 550 -23.66 23.94 45.56
C ALA A 550 -23.15 22.70 44.77
N GLY A 551 -22.64 23.00 43.56
CA GLY A 551 -21.32 22.52 43.14
C GLY A 551 -21.25 21.35 42.15
N GLY A 552 -21.39 21.63 40.85
CA GLY A 552 -21.09 20.67 39.77
C GLY A 552 -20.27 21.31 38.64
N THR A 553 -18.99 20.94 38.54
CA THR A 553 -18.06 21.37 37.49
C THR A 553 -18.37 20.71 36.14
N PHE A 554 -18.30 21.48 35.05
CA PHE A 554 -18.34 20.96 33.67
C PHE A 554 -17.07 20.15 33.32
N PRO A 555 -17.21 18.99 32.65
CA PRO A 555 -16.13 18.38 31.90
C PRO A 555 -16.31 18.60 30.38
N ASP A 556 -15.30 19.19 29.74
CA ASP A 556 -15.15 19.10 28.28
C ASP A 556 -14.90 17.63 27.88
N ALA A 557 -15.72 17.10 26.98
CA ALA A 557 -15.56 15.75 26.42
C ALA A 557 -15.52 15.83 24.88
N PRO A 558 -14.48 15.29 24.21
CA PRO A 558 -14.42 15.29 22.76
C PRO A 558 -15.47 14.35 22.15
N VAL A 559 -16.17 14.82 21.12
CA VAL A 559 -17.25 14.08 20.47
C VAL A 559 -16.72 12.83 19.76
N SER A 560 -17.20 11.65 20.16
CA SER A 560 -16.83 10.36 19.56
C SER A 560 -17.29 10.23 18.10
N LEU A 561 -16.42 9.65 17.26
CA LEU A 561 -16.62 9.42 15.83
C LEU A 561 -17.77 8.44 15.49
N GLU A 562 -18.21 7.61 16.43
CA GLU A 562 -19.19 6.54 16.16
C GLU A 562 -20.63 7.06 15.97
N ASN A 563 -20.99 8.17 16.62
CA ASN A 563 -22.31 8.79 16.47
C ASN A 563 -22.59 9.36 15.06
N PHE A 564 -21.55 9.47 14.21
CA PHE A 564 -21.66 10.06 12.88
C PHE A 564 -22.41 9.16 11.86
N SER A 565 -22.37 7.83 12.02
CA SER A 565 -23.01 6.94 11.05
C SER A 565 -24.53 6.89 11.19
N ALA A 566 -25.05 6.98 12.41
CA ALA A 566 -26.48 6.93 12.69
C ALA A 566 -27.24 8.19 12.20
N LEU A 567 -26.60 9.37 12.26
CA LEU A 567 -27.21 10.63 11.84
C LEU A 567 -27.41 10.74 10.32
N LEU A 568 -26.65 9.98 9.54
CA LEU A 568 -26.64 10.06 8.07
C LEU A 568 -27.66 9.12 7.38
N ASP A 569 -28.32 8.24 8.11
CA ASP A 569 -29.33 7.30 7.58
C ASP A 569 -30.74 7.62 8.09
N GLY A 570 -31.08 8.92 8.14
CA GLY A 570 -32.39 9.44 8.53
C GLY A 570 -33.54 9.04 7.60
N SER A 571 -34.00 7.80 7.70
CA SER A 571 -35.25 7.31 7.09
C SER A 571 -36.38 7.26 8.13
N ASN A 572 -37.35 8.18 8.01
CA ASN A 572 -38.54 8.22 8.85
C ASN A 572 -39.41 6.96 8.65
N LEU A 573 -39.53 6.09 9.66
CA LEU A 573 -40.54 5.03 9.70
C LEU A 573 -41.29 5.00 11.05
N LYS A 574 -42.52 5.52 11.05
CA LYS A 574 -43.53 5.18 12.05
C LYS A 574 -44.00 3.73 11.82
N ARG A 575 -43.84 2.83 12.79
CA ARG A 575 -44.66 1.60 12.88
C ARG A 575 -45.14 1.29 14.30
N LYS A 576 -46.38 0.81 14.37
CA LYS A 576 -47.13 0.43 15.58
C LYS A 576 -46.61 -0.89 16.17
N ARG A 577 -46.90 -1.10 17.46
CA ARG A 577 -46.84 -2.41 18.16
C ARG A 577 -47.95 -3.36 17.67
N GLY A 578 -47.73 -4.68 17.76
CA GLY A 578 -48.80 -5.70 17.82
C GLY A 578 -48.43 -7.12 17.31
N GLY A 579 -48.74 -8.17 18.10
CA GLY A 579 -48.67 -9.62 17.75
C GLY A 579 -47.26 -10.24 17.82
N SER A 580 -46.90 -11.31 18.55
CA SER A 580 -47.57 -12.49 19.17
C SER A 580 -47.73 -13.72 18.26
N MET A 581 -47.05 -14.84 18.64
CA MET A 581 -47.34 -16.28 18.38
C MET A 581 -47.57 -16.76 16.91
N ASP A 582 -47.19 -17.95 16.43
CA ASP A 582 -46.84 -19.25 17.05
C ASP A 582 -45.76 -20.05 16.23
N ASP A 583 -45.34 -21.18 16.81
CA ASP A 583 -44.77 -22.42 16.24
C ASP A 583 -44.34 -22.55 14.75
N ILE A 584 -43.21 -23.26 14.55
CA ILE A 584 -43.14 -24.58 13.89
C ILE A 584 -41.74 -25.16 14.12
N GLY A 585 -41.66 -26.37 14.67
CA GLY A 585 -40.42 -27.14 14.76
C GLY A 585 -40.29 -28.15 13.62
N LEU A 586 -39.07 -28.60 13.32
CA LEU A 586 -38.77 -29.88 12.68
C LEU A 586 -37.30 -30.24 12.97
N GLY A 587 -37.06 -31.42 13.53
CA GLY A 587 -35.71 -31.91 13.81
C GLY A 587 -35.18 -32.80 12.68
N GLN A 588 -33.89 -33.14 12.73
CA GLN A 588 -33.35 -34.31 12.03
C GLN A 588 -32.19 -34.93 12.82
N GLN A 589 -32.00 -36.23 12.61
CA GLN A 589 -31.27 -37.14 13.50
C GLN A 589 -29.77 -37.17 13.22
N TYR A 590 -28.98 -37.41 14.28
CA TYR A 590 -27.60 -37.85 14.16
C TYR A 590 -27.56 -39.39 14.15
N GLU A 591 -27.09 -39.98 13.05
CA GLU A 591 -26.52 -41.33 13.07
C GLU A 591 -25.01 -41.27 12.84
N GLY A 592 -24.24 -41.80 13.79
CA GLY A 592 -22.80 -41.96 13.68
C GLY A 592 -22.43 -43.43 13.59
N ALA A 593 -21.92 -43.87 12.44
CA ALA A 593 -21.40 -45.22 12.24
C ALA A 593 -19.87 -45.27 12.40
N ARG A 594 -19.37 -46.29 13.11
CA ARG A 594 -17.97 -46.49 13.47
C ARG A 594 -17.25 -47.45 12.51
N LEU A 595 -15.96 -47.17 12.29
CA LEU A 595 -14.83 -48.12 12.15
C LEU A 595 -14.89 -49.24 11.10
N SER A 596 -13.87 -49.28 10.24
CA SER A 596 -13.09 -50.50 9.98
C SER A 596 -11.70 -50.17 9.38
N ASN A 597 -10.64 -50.74 9.97
CA ASN A 597 -9.31 -50.76 9.37
C ASN A 597 -9.22 -51.95 8.39
N PRO A 598 -8.45 -51.85 7.28
CA PRO A 598 -7.96 -53.02 6.57
C PRO A 598 -6.63 -53.51 7.17
N SER A 599 -6.54 -54.83 7.38
CA SER A 599 -5.30 -55.51 7.81
C SER A 599 -4.27 -55.56 6.69
N ALA A 600 -2.99 -55.52 7.05
CA ALA A 600 -1.92 -55.94 6.15
C ALA A 600 -1.74 -57.46 6.27
N ASP A 601 -1.62 -58.17 5.14
CA ASP A 601 -0.75 -59.35 5.05
C ASP A 601 -0.50 -59.83 3.60
N GLY A 602 0.70 -60.37 3.37
CA GLY A 602 1.04 -61.35 2.33
C GLY A 602 0.89 -61.00 0.82
N ASN A 603 2.02 -60.78 0.14
CA ASN A 603 2.67 -61.91 -0.56
C ASN A 603 4.04 -61.62 -1.20
N ASN A 604 4.96 -62.56 -1.03
CA ASN A 604 6.21 -62.66 -1.79
C ASN A 604 5.94 -63.17 -3.21
N LYS A 605 6.51 -62.51 -4.23
CA LYS A 605 6.89 -63.20 -5.48
C LYS A 605 8.27 -62.77 -5.97
N ARG A 606 9.21 -63.72 -5.90
CA ARG A 606 10.44 -63.74 -6.69
C ARG A 606 10.12 -63.53 -8.17
N LEU A 607 10.94 -62.74 -8.85
CA LEU A 607 11.18 -62.88 -10.29
C LEU A 607 12.68 -63.00 -10.51
N LYS A 608 13.08 -64.03 -11.25
CA LYS A 608 14.44 -64.19 -11.78
C LYS A 608 14.48 -63.53 -13.15
N MET A 609 15.35 -62.55 -13.34
CA MET A 609 16.35 -62.48 -14.42
C MET A 609 17.35 -61.39 -14.12
#